data_AF-A0A246SHA0-F1
#
_entry.id   AF-A0A246SHA0-F1
#
_cell.length_a   1.000
_cell.length_b   1.000
_cell.length_c   1.000
_cell.angle_alpha   90.00
_cell.angle_beta   90.00
_cell.angle_gamma   90.00
#
_symmetry.space_group_name_H-M   'P 1'
#
loop_
_entity.id
_entity.type
_entity.pdbx_description
1 polymer ?
#
loop_
_entity_poly.entity_id
_entity_poly.type
_entity_poly.pdbx_seq_one_letter_code
_entity_poly.pdbx_strand_id
1 'polypeptide(L)'
;MVSPKYTRTVNPLQFEALEPKRFEDLVRQVLYDFRAWRALEPTGRLGGDDGFDARGWEVADGSLADATSDEDEEIALRQSGDRIWLVQCKRERAIGPGKLLSYLDAIPPVERSQLHGLIFAACSDFSKRARDAFRSWCAKNSIGEFYLWGKAELEDALFQPKNDHLLFAYFGLSLTIRRRSDQARLRAQTTIKRKLKRAITDKYEILLRDVADESYPYASDGSDDHAWWVYSRPKMTFRGLECLHRRYFAYRGDEDKNWDLANALNDARLGTHADPWRGTDAAGDDRAELFAFWHSLPEKNKAWFEVWGVVPFSSIVEIDELGDDITSHPHIYFEPAKEHGHPFSDGYPELSTASQWGSARVLWPKAADRIVIFPEKFRKPLLNTNGDEV
;
A
#
# COMPACT_ATOMS: atom_id res chain seq x y z
N MET A 1 11.78 11.69 14.86
CA MET A 1 10.42 11.20 15.20
C MET A 1 9.63 11.12 13.91
N VAL A 2 9.29 9.91 13.46
CA VAL A 2 8.53 9.71 12.22
C VAL A 2 7.07 10.03 12.53
N SER A 3 6.54 11.11 11.97
CA SER A 3 5.12 11.44 12.06
C SER A 3 4.30 10.24 11.56
N PRO A 4 3.23 9.83 12.27
CA PRO A 4 2.36 8.76 11.78
C PRO A 4 1.80 9.19 10.42
N LYS A 5 2.05 8.39 9.38
CA LYS A 5 1.35 8.52 8.10
C LYS A 5 -0.12 8.21 8.38
N TYR A 6 -0.92 9.25 8.55
CA TYR A 6 -2.37 9.14 8.63
C TYR A 6 -2.85 8.32 7.43
N THR A 7 -3.54 7.23 7.72
CA THR A 7 -4.26 6.45 6.73
C THR A 7 -5.15 7.42 5.97
N ARG A 8 -4.91 7.61 4.67
CA ARG A 8 -5.70 8.46 3.76
C ARG A 8 -7.17 8.31 4.16
N THR A 9 -7.74 9.34 4.79
CA THR A 9 -9.16 9.42 5.11
C THR A 9 -9.87 9.17 3.78
N VAL A 10 -10.76 8.18 3.74
CA VAL A 10 -11.60 8.01 2.55
C VAL A 10 -12.29 9.36 2.38
N ASN A 11 -12.03 10.04 1.26
CA ASN A 11 -12.69 11.31 1.00
C ASN A 11 -14.20 11.08 1.12
N PRO A 12 -14.96 12.02 1.70
CA PRO A 12 -16.41 11.89 1.81
C PRO A 12 -17.02 11.48 0.46
N LEU A 13 -17.98 10.56 0.48
CA LEU A 13 -18.63 10.09 -0.74
C LEU A 13 -19.32 11.28 -1.41
N GLN A 14 -19.06 11.43 -2.71
CA GLN A 14 -19.57 12.54 -3.51
C GLN A 14 -20.93 12.17 -4.09
N PHE A 15 -21.95 12.03 -3.25
CA PHE A 15 -23.32 11.70 -3.70
C PHE A 15 -23.87 12.70 -4.72
N GLU A 16 -23.45 13.96 -4.64
CA GLU A 16 -23.79 15.02 -5.60
C GLU A 16 -23.29 14.73 -7.03
N ALA A 17 -22.24 13.91 -7.19
CA ALA A 17 -21.70 13.54 -8.49
C ALA A 17 -22.54 12.44 -9.16
N LEU A 18 -23.41 11.75 -8.42
CA LEU A 18 -24.31 10.78 -8.99
C LEU A 18 -25.43 11.47 -9.78
N GLU A 19 -25.85 10.86 -10.89
CA GLU A 19 -27.08 11.26 -11.58
C GLU A 19 -28.30 11.11 -10.63
N PRO A 20 -29.33 11.96 -10.73
CA PRO A 20 -30.49 11.94 -9.82
C PRO A 20 -31.09 10.52 -9.64
N LYS A 21 -31.38 9.84 -10.75
CA LYS A 21 -31.94 8.49 -10.76
C LYS A 21 -30.99 7.45 -10.13
N ARG A 22 -29.68 7.63 -10.28
CA ARG A 22 -28.68 6.75 -9.66
C ARG A 22 -28.63 6.94 -8.15
N PHE A 23 -28.85 8.16 -7.66
CA PHE A 23 -28.96 8.41 -6.21
C PHE A 23 -30.23 7.76 -5.63
N GLU A 24 -31.37 7.88 -6.30
CA GLU A 24 -32.61 7.20 -5.92
C GLU A 24 -32.42 5.67 -5.89
N ASP A 25 -31.81 5.09 -6.94
CA ASP A 25 -31.51 3.66 -7.00
C ASP A 25 -30.55 3.20 -5.90
N LEU A 26 -29.54 4.01 -5.57
CA LEU A 26 -28.62 3.75 -4.46
C LEU A 26 -29.36 3.69 -3.12
N VAL A 27 -30.17 4.70 -2.81
CA VAL A 27 -30.96 4.75 -1.56
C VAL A 27 -31.91 3.57 -1.49
N ARG A 28 -32.60 3.25 -2.59
CA ARG A 28 -33.48 2.08 -2.69
C ARG A 28 -32.75 0.77 -2.48
N GLN A 29 -31.53 0.63 -3.02
CA GLN A 29 -30.72 -0.57 -2.83
C GLN A 29 -30.22 -0.71 -1.38
N VAL A 30 -29.86 0.40 -0.73
CA VAL A 30 -29.55 0.42 0.70
C VAL A 30 -30.79 0.02 1.54
N LEU A 31 -31.98 0.39 1.08
CA LEU A 31 -33.23 0.09 1.77
C LEU A 31 -33.63 -1.39 1.74
N TYR A 32 -33.18 -2.20 0.77
CA TYR A 32 -33.61 -3.61 0.68
C TYR A 32 -33.39 -4.39 1.98
N ASP A 33 -32.31 -4.12 2.70
CA ASP A 33 -31.99 -4.77 3.98
C ASP A 33 -32.51 -4.01 5.21
N PHE A 34 -33.21 -2.90 5.02
CA PHE A 34 -33.67 -2.04 6.12
C PHE A 34 -34.92 -2.61 6.82
N ARG A 35 -35.79 -3.28 6.04
CA ARG A 35 -37.05 -3.90 6.48
C ARG A 35 -37.36 -5.16 5.66
N ALA A 36 -38.31 -5.96 6.14
CA ALA A 36 -38.86 -7.09 5.40
C ALA A 36 -39.89 -6.59 4.37
N TRP A 37 -39.40 -6.10 3.24
CA TRP A 37 -40.24 -5.61 2.15
C TRP A 37 -40.92 -6.78 1.43
N ARG A 38 -42.24 -6.71 1.25
CA ARG A 38 -42.96 -7.48 0.22
C ARG A 38 -42.65 -6.94 -1.16
N ALA A 39 -42.72 -5.61 -1.29
CA ALA A 39 -42.42 -4.89 -2.52
C ALA A 39 -41.78 -3.54 -2.22
N LEU A 40 -40.84 -3.11 -3.06
CA LEU A 40 -40.22 -1.79 -3.01
C LEU A 40 -40.12 -1.23 -4.44
N GLU A 41 -41.13 -0.44 -4.81
CA GLU A 41 -41.35 0.01 -6.18
C GLU A 41 -40.69 1.38 -6.45
N PRO A 42 -39.95 1.52 -7.58
CA PRO A 42 -39.37 2.79 -7.98
C PRO A 42 -40.39 3.67 -8.71
N THR A 43 -41.22 4.40 -7.97
CA THR A 43 -42.26 5.28 -8.53
C THR A 43 -41.67 6.48 -9.28
N GLY A 44 -40.47 6.94 -8.90
CA GLY A 44 -39.80 8.09 -9.53
C GLY A 44 -39.35 7.89 -10.99
N ARG A 45 -39.25 6.64 -11.47
CA ARG A 45 -38.83 6.35 -12.86
C ARG A 45 -39.91 6.60 -13.91
N LEU A 46 -41.19 6.61 -13.51
CA LEU A 46 -42.35 6.64 -14.42
C LEU A 46 -42.84 8.06 -14.76
N GLY A 47 -42.18 9.10 -14.25
CA GLY A 47 -42.42 10.49 -14.67
C GLY A 47 -43.66 11.17 -14.07
N GLY A 48 -44.30 10.55 -13.07
CA GLY A 48 -45.35 11.19 -12.26
C GLY A 48 -44.73 12.03 -11.14
N ASP A 49 -45.04 13.33 -11.12
CA ASP A 49 -44.47 14.33 -10.20
C ASP A 49 -45.14 14.33 -8.81
N ASP A 50 -45.75 13.21 -8.40
CA ASP A 50 -46.50 13.08 -7.14
C ASP A 50 -45.59 13.12 -5.88
N GLY A 51 -44.31 13.47 -6.06
CA GLY A 51 -43.35 13.71 -4.99
C GLY A 51 -42.68 12.45 -4.42
N PHE A 52 -42.87 11.28 -5.05
CA PHE A 52 -42.42 9.97 -4.55
C PHE A 52 -41.34 9.33 -5.41
N ASP A 53 -40.21 9.05 -4.78
CA ASP A 53 -39.09 8.39 -5.45
C ASP A 53 -39.21 6.86 -5.35
N ALA A 54 -39.72 6.34 -4.22
CA ALA A 54 -40.13 4.95 -4.10
C ALA A 54 -41.28 4.74 -3.10
N ARG A 55 -42.02 3.63 -3.28
CA ARG A 55 -43.06 3.16 -2.37
C ARG A 55 -42.75 1.75 -1.87
N GLY A 56 -42.86 1.54 -0.57
CA GLY A 56 -42.58 0.25 0.06
C GLY A 56 -43.81 -0.35 0.72
N TRP A 57 -43.98 -1.66 0.60
CA TRP A 57 -44.95 -2.45 1.36
C TRP A 57 -44.17 -3.38 2.26
N GLU A 58 -44.18 -3.09 3.55
CA GLU A 58 -43.56 -3.91 4.58
C GLU A 58 -44.57 -4.94 5.10
N VAL A 59 -44.14 -6.21 5.20
CA VAL A 59 -44.96 -7.27 5.78
C VAL A 59 -45.12 -7.00 7.28
N ALA A 60 -46.35 -6.82 7.77
CA ALA A 60 -46.59 -6.71 9.21
C ALA A 60 -46.30 -8.05 9.92
N ASP A 61 -45.72 -7.99 11.13
CA ASP A 61 -45.32 -9.16 11.91
C ASP A 61 -46.43 -10.23 11.96
N GLY A 62 -46.12 -11.43 11.45
CA GLY A 62 -46.97 -12.62 11.54
C GLY A 62 -47.53 -13.20 10.23
N SER A 63 -47.22 -12.65 9.05
CA SER A 63 -47.80 -13.11 7.76
C SER A 63 -46.79 -13.58 6.70
N LEU A 64 -45.66 -14.15 7.11
CA LEU A 64 -44.81 -14.95 6.21
C LEU A 64 -45.39 -16.38 6.14
N ALA A 65 -46.53 -16.51 5.46
CA ALA A 65 -47.01 -17.83 5.03
C ALA A 65 -46.24 -18.23 3.77
N ASP A 66 -45.69 -19.45 3.78
CA ASP A 66 -45.04 -20.11 2.64
C ASP A 66 -46.00 -20.14 1.42
N ALA A 67 -45.84 -19.19 0.50
CA ALA A 67 -46.51 -19.22 -0.79
C ALA A 67 -45.77 -20.25 -1.67
N THR A 68 -46.33 -21.45 -1.78
CA THR A 68 -45.77 -22.57 -2.55
C THR A 68 -46.48 -22.79 -3.89
N SER A 69 -47.19 -21.78 -4.42
CA SER A 69 -47.78 -21.88 -5.77
C SER A 69 -47.98 -20.51 -6.44
N ASP A 70 -47.68 -20.45 -7.75
CA ASP A 70 -47.76 -19.24 -8.60
C ASP A 70 -49.21 -18.76 -8.85
N GLU A 71 -50.23 -19.56 -8.51
CA GLU A 71 -51.65 -19.20 -8.67
C GLU A 71 -52.24 -18.48 -7.44
N ASP A 72 -51.54 -18.52 -6.29
CA ASP A 72 -51.98 -17.89 -5.04
C ASP A 72 -51.53 -16.41 -4.89
N GLU A 73 -50.60 -15.92 -5.73
CA GLU A 73 -50.05 -14.56 -5.63
C GLU A 73 -51.12 -13.47 -5.89
N GLU A 74 -52.00 -13.67 -6.87
CA GLU A 74 -53.00 -12.65 -7.26
C GLU A 74 -54.16 -12.55 -6.26
N ILE A 75 -54.45 -13.62 -5.51
CA ILE A 75 -55.50 -13.68 -4.48
C ILE A 75 -54.96 -13.26 -3.10
N ALA A 76 -53.70 -13.53 -2.79
CA ALA A 76 -53.02 -13.04 -1.58
C ALA A 76 -52.79 -11.51 -1.61
N LEU A 77 -52.75 -10.90 -2.80
CA LEU A 77 -52.58 -9.45 -3.02
C LEU A 77 -53.62 -8.57 -2.31
N ARG A 78 -54.77 -9.14 -1.88
CA ARG A 78 -55.91 -8.40 -1.32
C ARG A 78 -56.18 -8.66 0.17
N GLN A 79 -55.43 -9.55 0.84
CA GLN A 79 -55.58 -9.76 2.28
C GLN A 79 -54.69 -8.79 3.08
N SER A 80 -55.36 -7.75 3.56
CA SER A 80 -54.90 -6.56 4.29
C SER A 80 -54.02 -6.82 5.52
N GLY A 81 -52.89 -6.12 5.59
CA GLY A 81 -52.02 -6.05 6.78
C GLY A 81 -50.73 -5.26 6.57
N ASP A 82 -50.29 -5.06 5.33
CA ASP A 82 -48.99 -4.42 5.03
C ASP A 82 -48.90 -2.97 5.51
N ARG A 83 -47.72 -2.62 6.01
CA ARG A 83 -47.37 -1.26 6.40
C ARG A 83 -46.85 -0.54 5.16
N ILE A 84 -47.54 0.55 4.78
CA ILE A 84 -47.17 1.34 3.59
C ILE A 84 -46.12 2.38 3.99
N TRP A 85 -45.01 2.38 3.24
CA TRP A 85 -43.90 3.30 3.42
C TRP A 85 -43.74 4.22 2.22
N LEU A 86 -43.42 5.47 2.52
CA LEU A 86 -43.01 6.45 1.53
C LEU A 86 -41.51 6.68 1.59
N VAL A 87 -40.84 6.68 0.43
CA VAL A 87 -39.43 7.04 0.32
C VAL A 87 -39.28 8.25 -0.60
N GLN A 88 -38.68 9.31 -0.07
CA GLN A 88 -38.36 10.51 -0.81
C GLN A 88 -36.85 10.76 -0.79
N CYS A 89 -36.26 10.97 -1.95
CA CYS A 89 -34.84 11.18 -2.19
C CYS A 89 -34.62 12.59 -2.75
N LYS A 90 -33.75 13.37 -2.11
CA LYS A 90 -33.38 14.71 -2.60
C LYS A 90 -31.87 14.86 -2.75
N ARG A 91 -31.43 14.94 -4.01
CA ARG A 91 -30.03 15.16 -4.38
C ARG A 91 -29.69 16.65 -4.40
N GLU A 92 -29.68 17.26 -3.22
CA GLU A 92 -29.33 18.67 -3.04
C GLU A 92 -28.16 18.86 -2.09
N ARG A 93 -27.41 19.96 -2.28
CA ARG A 93 -26.26 20.34 -1.45
C ARG A 93 -26.64 20.68 -0.01
N ALA A 94 -27.82 21.26 0.18
CA ALA A 94 -28.30 21.67 1.50
C ALA A 94 -29.82 21.74 1.51
N ILE A 95 -30.43 21.14 2.52
CA ILE A 95 -31.88 21.19 2.75
C ILE A 95 -32.13 21.78 4.14
N GLY A 96 -32.65 23.01 4.16
CA GLY A 96 -33.07 23.68 5.39
C GLY A 96 -34.43 23.19 5.91
N PRO A 97 -34.79 23.49 7.18
CA PRO A 97 -36.05 23.05 7.77
C PRO A 97 -37.30 23.45 6.97
N GLY A 98 -37.38 24.70 6.51
CA GLY A 98 -38.54 25.17 5.74
C GLY A 98 -38.69 24.47 4.39
N LYS A 99 -37.57 24.19 3.70
CA LYS A 99 -37.57 23.46 2.43
C LYS A 99 -37.95 22.00 2.62
N LEU A 100 -37.43 21.37 3.68
CA LEU A 100 -37.84 20.02 4.09
C LEU A 100 -39.36 19.96 4.30
N LEU A 101 -39.93 20.88 5.08
CA LEU A 101 -41.38 20.94 5.31
C LEU A 101 -42.16 21.15 4.00
N SER A 102 -41.68 21.99 3.08
CA SER A 102 -42.35 22.18 1.78
C SER A 102 -42.44 20.89 0.95
N TYR A 103 -41.44 20.01 1.03
CA TYR A 103 -41.49 18.71 0.36
C TYR A 103 -42.49 17.76 0.98
N LEU A 104 -42.62 17.78 2.31
CA LEU A 104 -43.60 16.97 3.03
C LEU A 104 -45.02 17.49 2.81
N ASP A 105 -45.19 18.80 2.77
CA ASP A 105 -46.48 19.44 2.53
C ASP A 105 -46.97 19.28 1.09
N ALA A 106 -46.10 18.86 0.16
CA ALA A 106 -46.49 18.50 -1.20
C ALA A 106 -47.18 17.12 -1.28
N ILE A 107 -47.02 16.25 -0.27
CA ILE A 107 -47.62 14.91 -0.26
C ILE A 107 -49.15 15.04 -0.19
N PRO A 108 -49.96 14.42 -1.06
CA PRO A 108 -51.42 14.52 -0.98
C PRO A 108 -52.02 14.02 0.36
N PRO A 109 -53.00 14.73 0.98
CA PRO A 109 -53.59 14.31 2.27
C PRO A 109 -54.21 12.91 2.27
N VAL A 110 -54.75 12.47 1.12
CA VAL A 110 -55.33 11.13 0.94
C VAL A 110 -54.27 10.04 1.07
N GLU A 111 -53.06 10.30 0.59
CA GLU A 111 -51.96 9.34 0.67
C GLU A 111 -51.31 9.39 2.04
N ARG A 112 -51.14 10.58 2.62
CA ARG A 112 -50.61 10.73 3.99
C ARG A 112 -51.37 9.89 5.02
N SER A 113 -52.70 9.83 4.91
CA SER A 113 -53.53 9.08 5.86
C SER A 113 -53.38 7.55 5.74
N GLN A 114 -52.79 7.06 4.64
CA GLN A 114 -52.53 5.64 4.41
C GLN A 114 -51.10 5.23 4.79
N LEU A 115 -50.21 6.18 5.07
CA LEU A 115 -48.81 5.89 5.35
C LEU A 115 -48.61 5.39 6.79
N HIS A 116 -47.97 4.24 6.91
CA HIS A 116 -47.41 3.79 8.18
C HIS A 116 -46.09 4.52 8.48
N GLY A 117 -45.23 4.66 7.47
CA GLY A 117 -43.92 5.27 7.68
C GLY A 117 -43.36 6.09 6.52
N LEU A 118 -42.35 6.89 6.84
CA LEU A 118 -41.73 7.85 5.92
C LEU A 118 -40.20 7.82 6.04
N ILE A 119 -39.52 7.67 4.92
CA ILE A 119 -38.07 7.76 4.81
C ILE A 119 -37.73 8.93 3.89
N PHE A 120 -37.01 9.92 4.42
CA PHE A 120 -36.50 11.03 3.63
C PHE A 120 -34.98 10.94 3.57
N ALA A 121 -34.43 10.73 2.39
CA ALA A 121 -33.01 10.60 2.14
C ALA A 121 -32.46 11.79 1.35
N ALA A 122 -31.29 12.32 1.74
CA ALA A 122 -30.65 13.40 1.03
C ALA A 122 -29.13 13.28 0.97
N CYS A 123 -28.54 13.91 -0.05
CA CYS A 123 -27.09 14.01 -0.21
C CYS A 123 -26.42 14.98 0.78
N SER A 124 -27.20 15.69 1.59
CA SER A 124 -26.75 16.70 2.55
C SER A 124 -27.09 16.31 3.98
N ASP A 125 -26.31 16.76 4.95
CA ASP A 125 -26.63 16.59 6.35
C ASP A 125 -27.75 17.53 6.81
N PHE A 126 -28.53 17.05 7.79
CA PHE A 126 -29.64 17.80 8.37
C PHE A 126 -29.25 18.42 9.71
N SER A 127 -29.55 19.72 9.86
CA SER A 127 -29.41 20.38 11.16
C SER A 127 -30.37 19.79 12.20
N LYS A 128 -30.05 19.94 13.49
CA LYS A 128 -30.95 19.56 14.60
C LYS A 128 -32.35 20.18 14.43
N ARG A 129 -32.43 21.45 14.05
CA ARG A 129 -33.71 22.15 13.79
C ARG A 129 -34.53 21.48 12.69
N ALA A 130 -33.88 20.97 11.64
CA ALA A 130 -34.56 20.24 10.57
C ALA A 130 -35.09 18.88 11.05
N ARG A 131 -34.29 18.15 11.85
CA ARG A 131 -34.71 16.90 12.49
C ARG A 131 -35.92 17.10 13.43
N ASP A 132 -35.90 18.15 14.25
CA ASP A 132 -36.99 18.49 15.18
C ASP A 132 -38.28 18.89 14.43
N ALA A 133 -38.14 19.67 13.35
CA ALA A 133 -39.26 20.06 12.49
C ALA A 133 -39.88 18.86 11.76
N PHE A 134 -39.05 17.96 11.21
CA PHE A 134 -39.48 16.73 10.56
C PHE A 134 -40.30 15.84 11.50
N ARG A 135 -39.77 15.61 12.72
CA ARG A 135 -40.46 14.85 13.76
C ARG A 135 -41.81 15.45 14.13
N SER A 136 -41.85 16.77 14.34
CA SER A 136 -43.09 17.48 14.68
C SER A 136 -44.13 17.38 13.57
N TRP A 137 -43.70 17.46 12.30
CA TRP A 137 -44.58 17.28 11.15
C TRP A 137 -45.14 15.85 11.07
N CYS A 138 -44.30 14.83 11.24
CA CYS A 138 -44.71 13.43 11.21
C CYS A 138 -45.74 13.13 12.32
N ALA A 139 -45.49 13.61 13.54
CA ALA A 139 -46.42 13.45 14.66
C ALA A 139 -47.78 14.13 14.40
N LYS A 140 -47.78 15.32 13.80
CA LYS A 140 -49.01 16.05 13.44
C LYS A 140 -49.84 15.32 12.38
N ASN A 141 -49.19 14.59 11.48
CA ASN A 141 -49.84 13.84 10.40
C ASN A 141 -50.03 12.35 10.74
N SER A 142 -49.87 11.95 12.01
CA SER A 142 -50.08 10.57 12.49
C SER A 142 -49.24 9.49 11.79
N ILE A 143 -48.03 9.84 11.34
CA ILE A 143 -47.08 8.87 10.76
C ILE A 143 -46.44 8.06 11.89
N GLY A 144 -46.55 6.73 11.82
CA GLY A 144 -46.12 5.80 12.88
C GLY A 144 -44.60 5.69 13.02
N GLU A 145 -43.89 5.59 11.89
CA GLU A 145 -42.42 5.50 11.87
C GLU A 145 -41.81 6.48 10.86
N PHE A 146 -40.68 7.11 11.20
CA PHE A 146 -40.04 8.05 10.28
C PHE A 146 -38.53 8.10 10.44
N TYR A 147 -37.85 8.22 9.30
CA TYR A 147 -36.39 8.26 9.20
C TYR A 147 -35.93 9.40 8.31
N LEU A 148 -34.91 10.11 8.77
CA LEU A 148 -34.27 11.19 8.04
C LEU A 148 -32.80 10.82 7.81
N TRP A 149 -32.47 10.39 6.60
CA TRP A 149 -31.15 9.93 6.20
C TRP A 149 -30.40 11.07 5.49
N GLY A 150 -29.45 11.69 6.18
CA GLY A 150 -28.54 12.64 5.58
C GLY A 150 -27.34 11.94 4.96
N LYS A 151 -26.35 12.75 4.57
CA LYS A 151 -25.09 12.27 4.01
C LYS A 151 -24.39 11.30 4.96
N ALA A 152 -24.25 11.68 6.23
CA ALA A 152 -23.56 10.87 7.22
C ALA A 152 -24.21 9.48 7.39
N GLU A 153 -25.55 9.41 7.53
CA GLU A 153 -26.25 8.14 7.68
C GLU A 153 -26.13 7.24 6.45
N LEU A 154 -26.13 7.82 5.25
CA LEU A 154 -25.91 7.08 4.00
C LEU A 154 -24.48 6.58 3.85
N GLU A 155 -23.47 7.38 4.21
CA GLU A 155 -22.07 6.93 4.23
C GLU A 155 -21.88 5.78 5.20
N ASP A 156 -22.37 5.93 6.44
CA ASP A 156 -22.27 4.90 7.47
C ASP A 156 -22.94 3.58 7.02
N ALA A 157 -24.08 3.66 6.34
CA ALA A 157 -24.74 2.49 5.76
C ALA A 157 -23.89 1.85 4.65
N LEU A 158 -23.30 2.64 3.75
CA LEU A 158 -22.52 2.14 2.60
C LEU A 158 -21.17 1.54 2.99
N PHE A 159 -20.56 2.01 4.07
CA PHE A 159 -19.31 1.45 4.58
C PHE A 159 -19.49 0.13 5.35
N GLN A 160 -20.71 -0.34 5.54
CA GLN A 160 -20.95 -1.68 6.09
C GLN A 160 -20.51 -2.76 5.09
N PRO A 161 -19.87 -3.86 5.53
CA PRO A 161 -19.36 -4.90 4.64
C PRO A 161 -20.40 -5.49 3.67
N LYS A 162 -21.66 -5.58 4.10
CA LYS A 162 -22.77 -6.07 3.26
C LYS A 162 -23.03 -5.17 2.03
N ASN A 163 -22.74 -3.89 2.13
CA ASN A 163 -22.97 -2.89 1.09
C ASN A 163 -21.72 -2.58 0.25
N ASP A 164 -20.63 -3.37 0.37
CA ASP A 164 -19.39 -3.18 -0.42
C ASP A 164 -19.65 -3.24 -1.93
N HIS A 165 -20.63 -4.03 -2.36
CA HIS A 165 -21.06 -4.12 -3.75
C HIS A 165 -21.69 -2.81 -4.25
N LEU A 166 -22.45 -2.11 -3.40
CA LEU A 166 -23.02 -0.79 -3.71
C LEU A 166 -21.92 0.28 -3.73
N LEU A 167 -21.01 0.24 -2.76
CA LEU A 167 -19.87 1.15 -2.69
C LEU A 167 -19.02 1.06 -3.98
N PHE A 168 -18.83 -0.16 -4.49
CA PHE A 168 -18.11 -0.39 -5.74
C PHE A 168 -18.92 0.07 -6.96
N ALA A 169 -20.18 -0.32 -7.07
CA ALA A 169 -21.03 -0.01 -8.23
C ALA A 169 -21.27 1.51 -8.42
N TYR A 170 -21.36 2.27 -7.34
CA TYR A 170 -21.70 3.70 -7.38
C TYR A 170 -20.48 4.61 -7.23
N PHE A 171 -19.44 4.20 -6.51
CA PHE A 171 -18.27 5.05 -6.22
C PHE A 171 -16.93 4.46 -6.66
N GLY A 172 -16.90 3.24 -7.20
CA GLY A 172 -15.67 2.56 -7.61
C GLY A 172 -14.76 2.17 -6.43
N LEU A 173 -15.29 2.17 -5.21
CA LEU A 173 -14.56 1.87 -3.99
C LEU A 173 -14.96 0.48 -3.48
N SER A 174 -13.99 -0.37 -3.14
CA SER A 174 -14.26 -1.63 -2.43
C SER A 174 -13.26 -1.83 -1.29
N LEU A 175 -13.80 -2.03 -0.09
CA LEU A 175 -13.05 -2.39 1.10
C LEU A 175 -12.47 -3.81 0.97
N THR A 176 -13.22 -4.72 0.35
CA THR A 176 -12.80 -6.11 0.13
C THR A 176 -11.64 -6.20 -0.86
N ILE A 177 -11.70 -5.48 -1.98
CA ILE A 177 -10.63 -5.47 -2.99
C ILE A 177 -9.34 -4.91 -2.40
N ARG A 178 -9.43 -3.81 -1.63
CA ARG A 178 -8.26 -3.23 -0.95
C ARG A 178 -7.60 -4.21 0.02
N ARG A 179 -8.40 -4.87 0.86
CA ARG A 179 -7.91 -5.89 1.81
C ARG A 179 -7.24 -7.06 1.09
N ARG A 180 -7.82 -7.54 -0.01
CA ARG A 180 -7.25 -8.62 -0.84
C ARG A 180 -5.93 -8.19 -1.48
N SER A 181 -5.83 -6.97 -1.99
CA SER A 181 -4.59 -6.43 -2.57
C SER A 181 -3.47 -6.33 -1.53
N ASP A 182 -3.74 -5.82 -0.33
CA ASP A 182 -2.75 -5.75 0.74
C ASP A 182 -2.30 -7.15 1.20
N GLN A 183 -3.24 -8.09 1.31
CA GLN A 183 -2.94 -9.48 1.64
C GLN A 183 -2.05 -10.13 0.57
N ALA A 184 -2.34 -9.91 -0.71
CA ALA A 184 -1.54 -10.43 -1.83
C ALA A 184 -0.11 -9.87 -1.78
N ARG A 185 0.04 -8.55 -1.58
CA ARG A 185 1.34 -7.88 -1.46
C ARG A 185 2.16 -8.41 -0.28
N LEU A 186 1.55 -8.56 0.89
CA LEU A 186 2.24 -9.11 2.07
C LEU A 186 2.65 -10.58 1.88
N ARG A 187 1.81 -11.38 1.23
CA ARG A 187 2.13 -12.77 0.89
C ARG A 187 3.30 -12.87 -0.08
N ALA A 188 3.31 -12.04 -1.13
CA ALA A 188 4.43 -11.97 -2.08
C ALA A 188 5.74 -11.63 -1.36
N GLN A 189 5.77 -10.55 -0.58
CA GLN A 189 6.96 -10.15 0.20
C GLN A 189 7.42 -11.25 1.16
N THR A 190 6.51 -11.91 1.86
CA THR A 190 6.86 -12.98 2.80
C THR A 190 7.43 -14.21 2.07
N THR A 191 6.91 -14.50 0.87
CA THR A 191 7.40 -15.59 0.02
C THR A 191 8.82 -15.30 -0.47
N ILE A 192 9.07 -14.11 -1.01
CA ILE A 192 10.40 -13.65 -1.41
C ILE A 192 11.38 -13.69 -0.25
N LYS A 193 11.01 -13.20 0.94
CA LYS A 193 11.87 -13.29 2.14
C LYS A 193 12.27 -14.71 2.48
N ARG A 194 11.35 -15.68 2.37
CA ARG A 194 11.64 -17.10 2.65
C ARG A 194 12.57 -17.69 1.60
N LYS A 195 12.29 -17.46 0.32
CA LYS A 195 13.16 -17.88 -0.80
C LYS A 195 14.56 -17.29 -0.64
N LEU A 196 14.65 -15.98 -0.41
CA LEU A 196 15.91 -15.28 -0.21
C LEU A 196 16.69 -15.86 0.96
N LYS A 197 16.04 -16.08 2.11
CA LYS A 197 16.70 -16.66 3.27
C LYS A 197 17.35 -18.00 2.91
N ARG A 198 16.65 -18.87 2.17
CA ARG A 198 17.21 -20.16 1.74
C ARG A 198 18.35 -19.96 0.73
N ALA A 199 18.13 -19.14 -0.29
CA ALA A 199 19.09 -18.84 -1.34
C ALA A 199 20.43 -18.37 -0.78
N ILE A 200 20.42 -17.50 0.23
CA ILE A 200 21.66 -16.93 0.79
C ILE A 200 22.24 -17.74 1.95
N THR A 201 21.52 -18.74 2.46
CA THR A 201 22.05 -19.60 3.53
C THR A 201 23.19 -20.42 2.93
N ASP A 202 24.37 -20.33 3.53
CA ASP A 202 25.61 -21.00 3.09
C ASP A 202 26.17 -20.56 1.72
N LYS A 203 25.63 -19.48 1.15
CA LYS A 203 26.17 -18.87 -0.07
C LYS A 203 26.94 -17.61 0.27
N TYR A 204 28.17 -17.52 -0.26
CA TYR A 204 29.01 -16.34 -0.08
C TYR A 204 28.75 -15.27 -1.15
N GLU A 205 28.24 -15.68 -2.31
CA GLU A 205 28.04 -14.84 -3.48
C GLU A 205 26.64 -15.03 -4.06
N ILE A 206 26.12 -13.98 -4.67
CA ILE A 206 24.84 -13.97 -5.39
C ILE A 206 24.98 -13.18 -6.69
N LEU A 207 24.13 -13.48 -7.65
CA LEU A 207 23.98 -12.71 -8.87
C LEU A 207 22.70 -11.88 -8.80
N LEU A 208 22.81 -10.55 -8.85
CA LEU A 208 21.66 -9.65 -9.03
C LEU A 208 21.43 -9.43 -10.51
N ARG A 209 20.19 -9.61 -10.99
CA ARG A 209 19.82 -9.45 -12.41
C ARG A 209 18.64 -8.51 -12.56
N ASP A 210 18.78 -7.52 -13.45
CA ASP A 210 17.62 -6.76 -13.91
C ASP A 210 16.65 -7.68 -14.63
N VAL A 211 15.38 -7.66 -14.22
CA VAL A 211 14.30 -8.45 -14.83
C VAL A 211 14.01 -8.01 -16.27
N ALA A 212 14.34 -6.77 -16.64
CA ALA A 212 14.14 -6.25 -17.99
C ALA A 212 15.28 -6.60 -18.97
N ASP A 213 16.40 -7.15 -18.48
CA ASP A 213 17.54 -7.51 -19.31
C ASP A 213 17.43 -8.96 -19.82
N GLU A 214 17.28 -9.08 -21.14
CA GLU A 214 17.23 -10.35 -21.86
C GLU A 214 18.58 -10.77 -22.46
N SER A 215 19.63 -9.95 -22.32
CA SER A 215 20.93 -10.16 -22.93
C SER A 215 21.82 -11.15 -22.16
N TYR A 216 21.57 -11.33 -20.86
CA TYR A 216 22.28 -12.33 -20.06
C TYR A 216 22.37 -13.70 -20.77
N PRO A 217 23.56 -14.32 -20.84
CA PRO A 217 24.80 -13.95 -20.14
C PRO A 217 25.78 -13.08 -20.96
N TYR A 218 25.37 -12.61 -22.15
CA TYR A 218 26.23 -11.93 -23.11
C TYR A 218 25.82 -10.46 -23.23
N ALA A 219 26.77 -9.53 -23.11
CA ALA A 219 26.42 -8.12 -23.33
C ALA A 219 25.88 -7.88 -24.74
N SER A 220 24.85 -7.05 -24.84
CA SER A 220 24.42 -6.49 -26.12
C SER A 220 25.55 -5.62 -26.69
N ASP A 221 25.93 -5.87 -27.95
CA ASP A 221 26.80 -5.03 -28.77
C ASP A 221 28.25 -4.82 -28.27
N GLY A 222 28.77 -5.75 -27.45
CA GLY A 222 30.18 -5.72 -27.02
C GLY A 222 30.51 -4.60 -26.03
N SER A 223 29.51 -4.02 -25.36
CA SER A 223 29.72 -3.17 -24.19
C SER A 223 30.02 -4.01 -22.95
N ASP A 224 30.82 -3.51 -22.01
CA ASP A 224 30.98 -4.14 -20.68
C ASP A 224 29.86 -3.69 -19.69
N ASP A 225 28.79 -3.10 -20.21
CA ASP A 225 27.70 -2.54 -19.42
C ASP A 225 26.59 -3.57 -19.23
N HIS A 226 26.81 -4.49 -18.30
CA HIS A 226 25.84 -5.53 -17.97
C HIS A 226 24.82 -5.06 -16.94
N ALA A 227 23.53 -5.35 -17.13
CA ALA A 227 22.50 -5.14 -16.10
C ALA A 227 22.40 -6.29 -15.08
N TRP A 228 23.51 -6.98 -14.85
CA TRP A 228 23.66 -7.97 -13.79
C TRP A 228 24.99 -7.78 -13.05
N TRP A 229 25.01 -8.12 -11.76
CA TRP A 229 26.16 -7.90 -10.88
C TRP A 229 26.34 -9.05 -9.90
N VAL A 230 27.56 -9.53 -9.75
CA VAL A 230 27.90 -10.48 -8.68
C VAL A 230 28.32 -9.71 -7.44
N TYR A 231 27.72 -10.03 -6.30
CA TYR A 231 28.12 -9.46 -5.01
C TYR A 231 28.35 -10.54 -3.96
N SER A 232 29.21 -10.23 -3.00
CA SER A 232 29.52 -11.11 -1.88
C SER A 232 28.85 -10.70 -0.57
N ARG A 233 28.88 -11.63 0.39
CA ARG A 233 28.34 -11.51 1.75
C ARG A 233 26.87 -11.09 1.77
N PRO A 234 25.99 -11.80 1.04
CA PRO A 234 24.57 -11.50 1.08
C PRO A 234 24.03 -11.65 2.50
N LYS A 235 23.28 -10.65 2.96
CA LYS A 235 22.66 -10.66 4.29
C LYS A 235 21.22 -10.18 4.20
N MET A 236 20.31 -10.90 4.84
CA MET A 236 18.94 -10.44 4.96
C MET A 236 18.77 -9.61 6.23
N THR A 237 18.29 -8.37 6.09
CA THR A 237 17.98 -7.49 7.23
C THR A 237 16.55 -6.95 7.16
N PHE A 238 16.20 -6.06 8.08
CA PHE A 238 14.89 -5.40 8.04
C PHE A 238 14.77 -4.43 6.83
N ARG A 239 15.89 -3.94 6.28
CA ARG A 239 15.90 -3.02 5.14
C ARG A 239 15.70 -3.74 3.81
N GLY A 240 16.23 -4.95 3.68
CA GLY A 240 16.22 -5.69 2.42
C GLY A 240 17.28 -6.77 2.39
N LEU A 241 17.75 -7.06 1.18
CA LEU A 241 18.97 -7.80 0.93
C LEU A 241 20.14 -6.81 0.94
N GLU A 242 21.07 -6.99 1.87
CA GLU A 242 22.33 -6.26 1.96
C GLU A 242 23.44 -7.06 1.28
N CYS A 243 24.32 -6.37 0.57
CA CYS A 243 25.48 -6.95 -0.10
C CYS A 243 26.70 -6.06 0.08
N LEU A 244 27.90 -6.65 0.14
CA LEU A 244 29.13 -5.88 0.21
C LEU A 244 29.39 -5.23 -1.15
N HIS A 245 29.21 -3.91 -1.23
CA HIS A 245 29.42 -3.14 -2.46
C HIS A 245 30.88 -2.72 -2.61
N ARG A 246 31.50 -2.21 -1.54
CA ARG A 246 32.90 -1.78 -1.54
C ARG A 246 33.57 -2.14 -0.22
N ARG A 247 34.87 -2.39 -0.27
CA ARG A 247 35.70 -2.65 0.91
C ARG A 247 37.05 -2.00 0.74
N TYR A 248 37.55 -1.38 1.80
CA TYR A 248 38.83 -0.69 1.80
C TYR A 248 39.63 -1.04 3.05
N PHE A 249 40.95 -1.08 2.89
CA PHE A 249 41.87 -1.10 4.01
C PHE A 249 41.70 0.17 4.83
N ALA A 250 41.53 0.02 6.14
CA ALA A 250 41.29 1.14 7.04
C ALA A 250 42.16 1.08 8.29
N TYR A 251 42.29 2.24 8.90
CA TYR A 251 42.96 2.48 10.16
C TYR A 251 41.96 3.05 11.16
N ARG A 252 42.07 2.59 12.41
CA ARG A 252 41.30 3.10 13.53
C ARG A 252 42.24 3.46 14.69
N GLY A 253 42.13 4.68 15.19
CA GLY A 253 42.89 5.15 16.34
C GLY A 253 42.31 4.67 17.68
N ASP A 254 43.10 4.79 18.74
CA ASP A 254 42.76 4.29 20.08
C ASP A 254 41.55 4.98 20.73
N GLU A 255 41.25 6.23 20.35
CA GLU A 255 40.14 7.01 20.91
C GLU A 255 38.80 6.83 20.16
N ASP A 256 38.70 5.87 19.23
CA ASP A 256 37.52 5.60 18.37
C ASP A 256 36.99 6.83 17.57
N LYS A 257 37.74 7.95 17.58
CA LYS A 257 37.46 9.17 16.80
C LYS A 257 38.30 9.24 15.54
N ASN A 258 39.61 9.02 15.67
CA ASN A 258 40.52 9.17 14.54
C ASN A 258 40.50 7.94 13.64
N TRP A 259 40.36 8.16 12.34
CA TRP A 259 40.33 7.07 11.37
C TRP A 259 40.95 7.50 10.03
N ASP A 260 41.38 6.55 9.22
CA ASP A 260 41.76 6.79 7.83
C ASP A 260 41.45 5.56 6.99
N LEU A 261 41.41 5.72 5.67
CA LEU A 261 41.11 4.64 4.74
C LEU A 261 41.87 4.83 3.42
N ALA A 262 42.24 3.72 2.78
CA ALA A 262 42.80 3.68 1.43
C ALA A 262 41.72 3.38 0.37
N ASN A 263 41.09 4.42 -0.21
CA ASN A 263 39.97 4.32 -1.17
C ASN A 263 40.41 4.30 -2.64
N ALA A 264 41.72 4.26 -2.93
CA ALA A 264 42.17 4.12 -4.31
C ALA A 264 41.81 2.75 -4.90
N LEU A 265 41.78 1.70 -4.06
CA LEU A 265 41.59 0.30 -4.45
C LEU A 265 40.42 -0.33 -3.71
N ASN A 266 39.41 -0.82 -4.43
CA ASN A 266 38.27 -1.54 -3.85
C ASN A 266 38.61 -3.03 -3.68
N ASP A 267 38.77 -3.48 -2.43
CA ASP A 267 39.07 -4.86 -2.03
C ASP A 267 37.81 -5.77 -1.99
N ALA A 268 36.63 -5.25 -2.33
CA ALA A 268 35.42 -6.06 -2.48
C ALA A 268 35.28 -6.71 -3.87
N ARG A 269 36.20 -6.42 -4.81
CA ARG A 269 36.18 -7.02 -6.15
C ARG A 269 36.40 -8.53 -6.06
N LEU A 270 35.62 -9.26 -6.85
CA LEU A 270 35.69 -10.71 -6.94
C LEU A 270 36.75 -11.13 -7.97
N GLY A 271 37.29 -12.34 -7.80
CA GLY A 271 38.16 -12.95 -8.80
C GLY A 271 37.36 -13.43 -10.01
N THR A 272 38.03 -13.72 -11.12
CA THR A 272 37.36 -14.09 -12.39
C THR A 272 36.56 -15.39 -12.29
N HIS A 273 36.92 -16.29 -11.36
CA HIS A 273 36.11 -17.49 -11.09
C HIS A 273 34.76 -17.17 -10.42
N ALA A 274 34.72 -16.15 -9.56
CA ALA A 274 33.51 -15.77 -8.81
C ALA A 274 32.63 -14.81 -9.63
N ASP A 275 33.24 -13.91 -10.40
CA ASP A 275 32.54 -13.01 -11.32
C ASP A 275 33.18 -13.11 -12.72
N PRO A 276 32.58 -13.94 -13.61
CA PRO A 276 33.09 -14.12 -14.96
C PRO A 276 33.08 -12.85 -15.83
N TRP A 277 32.29 -11.84 -15.46
CA TRP A 277 32.08 -10.64 -16.26
C TRP A 277 32.94 -9.46 -15.81
N ARG A 278 33.05 -9.23 -14.50
CA ARG A 278 33.80 -8.09 -13.93
C ARG A 278 34.93 -8.50 -12.99
N GLY A 279 35.10 -9.79 -12.75
CA GLY A 279 36.13 -10.31 -11.87
C GLY A 279 37.52 -10.02 -12.42
N THR A 280 38.46 -9.74 -11.51
CA THR A 280 39.86 -9.48 -11.88
C THR A 280 40.79 -10.31 -11.00
N ASP A 281 41.62 -11.11 -11.66
CA ASP A 281 42.69 -11.85 -10.98
C ASP A 281 43.94 -10.97 -10.75
N ALA A 282 43.95 -9.75 -11.30
CA ALA A 282 45.04 -8.79 -11.16
C ALA A 282 44.89 -7.96 -9.87
N ALA A 283 45.09 -8.60 -8.72
CA ALA A 283 45.52 -7.91 -7.52
C ALA A 283 46.96 -7.39 -7.75
N GLY A 284 47.09 -6.29 -8.49
CA GLY A 284 48.39 -5.74 -8.93
C GLY A 284 49.33 -5.38 -7.78
N ASP A 285 50.57 -5.03 -8.14
CA ASP A 285 51.66 -4.64 -7.23
C ASP A 285 51.19 -3.61 -6.17
N ASP A 286 50.29 -2.70 -6.55
CA ASP A 286 49.69 -1.70 -5.67
C ASP A 286 48.87 -2.29 -4.51
N ARG A 287 48.13 -3.39 -4.72
CA ARG A 287 47.40 -4.07 -3.64
C ARG A 287 48.38 -4.77 -2.69
N ALA A 288 49.41 -5.42 -3.24
CA ALA A 288 50.42 -6.11 -2.44
C ALA A 288 51.19 -5.11 -1.54
N GLU A 289 51.56 -3.95 -2.10
CA GLU A 289 52.19 -2.88 -1.34
C GLU A 289 51.26 -2.31 -0.26
N LEU A 290 50.00 -2.01 -0.60
CA LEU A 290 49.02 -1.52 0.37
C LEU A 290 48.78 -2.54 1.50
N PHE A 291 48.71 -3.82 1.16
CA PHE A 291 48.55 -4.90 2.12
C PHE A 291 49.76 -5.02 3.07
N ALA A 292 50.98 -4.91 2.53
CA ALA A 292 52.21 -4.91 3.33
C ALA A 292 52.26 -3.71 4.28
N PHE A 293 51.91 -2.50 3.78
CA PHE A 293 51.77 -1.32 4.62
C PHE A 293 50.74 -1.54 5.74
N TRP A 294 49.55 -2.01 5.39
CA TRP A 294 48.48 -2.26 6.36
C TRP A 294 48.85 -3.31 7.41
N HIS A 295 49.62 -4.34 7.04
CA HIS A 295 50.13 -5.36 7.97
C HIS A 295 51.16 -4.82 8.96
N SER A 296 51.90 -3.77 8.58
CA SER A 296 52.87 -3.11 9.45
C SER A 296 52.22 -2.31 10.59
N LEU A 297 50.93 -1.96 10.47
CA LEU A 297 50.18 -1.26 11.51
C LEU A 297 49.96 -2.15 12.75
N PRO A 298 49.80 -1.55 13.95
CA PRO A 298 49.41 -2.31 15.15
C PRO A 298 48.08 -3.04 14.95
N GLU A 299 47.99 -4.30 15.38
CA GLU A 299 46.80 -5.14 15.16
C GLU A 299 45.50 -4.51 15.66
N LYS A 300 45.56 -3.84 16.82
CA LYS A 300 44.42 -3.10 17.41
C LYS A 300 43.90 -1.93 16.56
N ASN A 301 44.72 -1.43 15.64
CA ASN A 301 44.43 -0.28 14.79
C ASN A 301 44.05 -0.69 13.36
N LYS A 302 44.20 -1.97 13.00
CA LYS A 302 43.78 -2.50 11.70
C LYS A 302 42.26 -2.59 11.65
N ALA A 303 41.68 -2.00 10.60
CA ALA A 303 40.24 -2.00 10.37
C ALA A 303 39.92 -2.24 8.90
N TRP A 304 38.65 -2.58 8.66
CA TRP A 304 38.02 -2.60 7.35
C TRP A 304 36.97 -1.51 7.29
N PHE A 305 36.97 -0.77 6.19
CA PHE A 305 35.88 0.13 5.84
C PHE A 305 35.04 -0.54 4.76
N GLU A 306 33.83 -0.96 5.12
CA GLU A 306 32.91 -1.68 4.25
C GLU A 306 31.74 -0.77 3.89
N VAL A 307 31.33 -0.78 2.63
CA VAL A 307 30.13 -0.09 2.14
C VAL A 307 29.14 -1.15 1.74
N TRP A 308 28.00 -1.17 2.42
CA TRP A 308 26.91 -2.09 2.17
C TRP A 308 25.89 -1.44 1.24
N GLY A 309 25.49 -2.15 0.19
CA GLY A 309 24.38 -1.78 -0.67
C GLY A 309 23.11 -2.53 -0.30
N VAL A 310 21.95 -1.87 -0.42
CA VAL A 310 20.64 -2.43 -0.04
C VAL A 310 19.74 -2.57 -1.27
N VAL A 311 19.22 -3.78 -1.46
CA VAL A 311 18.12 -4.09 -2.40
C VAL A 311 16.83 -4.32 -1.61
N PRO A 312 15.80 -3.45 -1.74
CA PRO A 312 14.55 -3.61 -1.02
C PRO A 312 13.80 -4.90 -1.39
N PHE A 313 13.11 -5.52 -0.42
CA PHE A 313 12.28 -6.69 -0.73
C PHE A 313 11.18 -6.44 -1.75
N SER A 314 10.76 -5.18 -1.90
CA SER A 314 9.73 -4.79 -2.87
C SER A 314 10.24 -4.71 -4.30
N SER A 315 11.55 -4.57 -4.53
CA SER A 315 12.13 -4.57 -5.88
C SER A 315 12.52 -5.96 -6.34
N ILE A 316 12.66 -6.93 -5.43
CA ILE A 316 12.95 -8.32 -5.79
C ILE A 316 11.67 -8.98 -6.34
N VAL A 317 11.74 -9.43 -7.58
CA VAL A 317 10.64 -10.04 -8.32
C VAL A 317 10.61 -11.55 -8.10
N GLU A 318 11.76 -12.20 -8.24
CA GLU A 318 11.89 -13.65 -8.11
C GLU A 318 13.32 -14.06 -7.74
N ILE A 319 13.46 -15.27 -7.20
CA ILE A 319 14.72 -15.85 -6.74
C ILE A 319 14.84 -17.27 -7.28
N ASP A 320 15.93 -17.49 -8.02
CA ASP A 320 16.41 -18.82 -8.38
C ASP A 320 17.53 -19.23 -7.43
N GLU A 321 17.30 -20.29 -6.65
CA GLU A 321 18.23 -20.75 -5.62
C GLU A 321 19.39 -21.58 -6.21
N LEU A 322 19.30 -22.00 -7.48
CA LEU A 322 20.22 -22.96 -8.09
C LEU A 322 21.37 -22.30 -8.86
N GLY A 323 21.08 -21.23 -9.59
CA GLY A 323 22.00 -20.65 -10.57
C GLY A 323 21.90 -21.36 -11.93
N ASP A 324 22.97 -21.34 -12.71
CA ASP A 324 23.04 -21.94 -14.05
C ASP A 324 24.40 -22.62 -14.33
N ASP A 325 24.67 -22.90 -15.60
CA ASP A 325 25.91 -23.51 -16.09
C ASP A 325 27.11 -22.56 -16.12
N ILE A 326 26.90 -21.25 -15.92
CA ILE A 326 27.94 -20.23 -15.86
C ILE A 326 28.31 -19.95 -14.40
N THR A 327 27.31 -19.80 -13.53
CA THR A 327 27.52 -19.58 -12.09
C THR A 327 26.57 -20.42 -11.24
N SER A 328 27.09 -21.04 -10.18
CA SER A 328 26.26 -21.70 -9.15
C SER A 328 25.70 -20.73 -8.10
N HIS A 329 25.75 -19.43 -8.40
CA HIS A 329 25.28 -18.37 -7.52
C HIS A 329 23.77 -18.29 -7.62
N PRO A 330 23.04 -18.10 -6.51
CA PRO A 330 21.62 -17.81 -6.59
C PRO A 330 21.38 -16.55 -7.44
N HIS A 331 20.43 -16.62 -8.36
CA HIS A 331 20.01 -15.49 -9.17
C HIS A 331 18.86 -14.76 -8.48
N ILE A 332 19.05 -13.47 -8.20
CA ILE A 332 18.05 -12.60 -7.62
C ILE A 332 17.59 -11.65 -8.73
N TYR A 333 16.38 -11.87 -9.23
CA TYR A 333 15.76 -11.01 -10.23
C TYR A 333 15.11 -9.82 -9.55
N PHE A 334 15.46 -8.62 -9.97
CA PHE A 334 14.96 -7.39 -9.36
C PHE A 334 14.66 -6.33 -10.42
N GLU A 335 13.82 -5.37 -10.05
CA GLU A 335 13.55 -4.18 -10.85
C GLU A 335 14.41 -3.02 -10.30
N PRO A 336 15.42 -2.53 -11.04
CA PRO A 336 16.28 -1.45 -10.58
C PRO A 336 15.53 -0.12 -10.47
N ALA A 337 15.95 0.72 -9.54
CA ALA A 337 15.54 2.11 -9.53
C ALA A 337 16.18 2.81 -10.73
N LYS A 338 15.37 3.37 -11.64
CA LYS A 338 15.78 3.96 -12.93
C LYS A 338 16.84 5.08 -12.83
N GLU A 339 17.16 5.55 -11.64
CA GLU A 339 18.05 6.68 -11.37
C GLU A 339 19.51 6.28 -11.09
N HIS A 340 19.82 4.98 -10.96
CA HIS A 340 21.14 4.53 -10.51
C HIS A 340 21.74 3.49 -11.46
N GLY A 341 23.00 3.70 -11.89
CA GLY A 341 23.79 2.72 -12.65
C GLY A 341 24.30 1.53 -11.80
N HIS A 342 23.57 1.18 -10.74
CA HIS A 342 23.88 0.09 -9.81
C HIS A 342 22.58 -0.43 -9.16
N PRO A 343 22.56 -1.68 -8.65
CA PRO A 343 21.32 -2.33 -8.20
C PRO A 343 20.79 -1.86 -6.84
N PHE A 344 21.53 -1.04 -6.11
CA PHE A 344 21.17 -0.62 -4.76
C PHE A 344 20.30 0.64 -4.74
N SER A 345 19.29 0.68 -3.87
CA SER A 345 18.47 1.88 -3.65
C SER A 345 18.94 2.72 -2.46
N ASP A 346 19.75 2.12 -1.58
CA ASP A 346 20.30 2.73 -0.38
C ASP A 346 21.66 2.08 -0.10
N GLY A 347 22.50 2.74 0.69
CA GLY A 347 23.78 2.19 1.11
C GLY A 347 24.35 2.92 2.32
N TYR A 348 25.20 2.23 3.08
CA TYR A 348 25.80 2.82 4.27
C TYR A 348 27.23 2.30 4.51
N PRO A 349 28.12 3.15 5.05
CA PRO A 349 29.46 2.74 5.43
C PRO A 349 29.49 2.13 6.83
N GLU A 350 30.42 1.21 7.05
CA GLU A 350 30.71 0.55 8.32
C GLU A 350 32.22 0.46 8.50
N LEU A 351 32.73 0.96 9.64
CA LEU A 351 34.13 0.79 10.03
C LEU A 351 34.22 -0.27 11.13
N SER A 352 34.84 -1.41 10.84
CA SER A 352 34.96 -2.55 11.75
C SER A 352 36.41 -2.97 11.98
N THR A 353 36.74 -3.43 13.18
CA THR A 353 38.08 -3.97 13.50
C THR A 353 38.42 -5.22 12.67
N ALA A 354 39.70 -5.40 12.34
CA ALA A 354 40.15 -6.57 11.60
C ALA A 354 40.19 -7.86 12.43
N SER A 355 40.23 -7.77 13.77
CA SER A 355 40.34 -8.94 14.64
C SER A 355 39.02 -9.73 14.74
N GLN A 356 39.12 -11.06 14.63
CA GLN A 356 37.99 -12.00 14.64
C GLN A 356 37.52 -12.41 16.05
N TRP A 357 38.29 -12.10 17.10
CA TRP A 357 38.12 -12.67 18.45
C TRP A 357 37.46 -11.73 19.48
N GLY A 358 36.85 -10.62 19.02
CA GLY A 358 36.09 -9.70 19.86
C GLY A 358 34.81 -9.27 19.17
N SER A 359 33.83 -8.77 19.93
CA SER A 359 32.66 -8.12 19.36
C SER A 359 33.12 -6.96 18.46
N ALA A 360 32.92 -7.09 17.16
CA ALA A 360 33.28 -6.07 16.19
C ALA A 360 32.65 -4.74 16.63
N ARG A 361 33.50 -3.78 17.01
CA ARG A 361 33.04 -2.44 17.35
C ARG A 361 32.78 -1.69 16.06
N VAL A 362 31.51 -1.53 15.75
CA VAL A 362 31.06 -0.77 14.59
C VAL A 362 31.10 0.72 14.93
N LEU A 363 31.90 1.46 14.18
CA LEU A 363 31.92 2.92 14.23
C LEU A 363 31.24 3.49 12.98
N TRP A 364 30.62 4.66 13.16
CA TRP A 364 30.06 5.47 12.08
C TRP A 364 31.04 6.62 11.81
N PRO A 365 32.00 6.44 10.90
CA PRO A 365 33.07 7.42 10.68
C PRO A 365 32.50 8.74 10.16
N LYS A 366 32.95 9.86 10.75
CA LYS A 366 32.65 11.21 10.27
C LYS A 366 33.85 11.75 9.49
N ALA A 367 33.60 12.42 8.37
CA ALA A 367 34.65 12.98 7.53
C ALA A 367 35.61 13.92 8.30
N ALA A 368 35.08 14.70 9.25
CA ALA A 368 35.85 15.63 10.08
C ALA A 368 36.91 14.95 10.97
N ASP A 369 36.74 13.67 11.29
CA ASP A 369 37.66 12.93 12.17
C ASP A 369 38.70 12.11 11.37
N ARG A 370 38.76 12.28 10.04
CA ARG A 370 39.71 11.57 9.17
C ARG A 370 41.12 12.17 9.32
N ILE A 371 42.08 11.34 9.70
CA ILE A 371 43.50 11.69 9.75
C ILE A 371 44.26 11.12 8.53
N VAL A 372 45.55 11.41 8.42
CA VAL A 372 46.42 10.90 7.35
C VAL A 372 47.32 9.81 7.91
N ILE A 373 47.04 8.56 7.53
CA ILE A 373 47.85 7.38 7.87
C ILE A 373 48.32 6.67 6.62
N PHE A 374 47.43 6.47 5.64
CA PHE A 374 47.79 5.78 4.41
C PHE A 374 48.61 6.70 3.47
N PRO A 375 49.50 6.12 2.65
CA PRO A 375 50.20 6.87 1.60
C PRO A 375 49.23 7.59 0.66
N GLU A 376 49.62 8.79 0.20
CA GLU A 376 48.78 9.66 -0.64
C GLU A 376 48.28 8.95 -1.90
N LYS A 377 49.12 8.15 -2.55
CA LYS A 377 48.75 7.38 -3.75
C LYS A 377 47.57 6.42 -3.56
N PHE A 378 47.32 5.99 -2.31
CA PHE A 378 46.21 5.09 -1.99
C PHE A 378 44.96 5.82 -1.46
N ARG A 379 45.02 7.15 -1.37
CA ARG A 379 43.93 7.99 -0.87
C ARG A 379 43.32 8.78 -2.02
N LYS A 380 42.01 8.77 -2.09
CA LYS A 380 41.20 9.64 -2.93
C LYS A 380 40.33 10.54 -2.05
N PRO A 381 39.88 11.70 -2.55
CA PRO A 381 38.83 12.48 -1.89
C PRO A 381 37.64 11.58 -1.54
N LEU A 382 37.03 11.80 -0.38
CA LEU A 382 35.75 11.14 -0.09
C LEU A 382 34.70 11.84 -0.93
N LEU A 383 33.85 11.06 -1.59
CA LEU A 383 32.69 11.58 -2.30
C LEU A 383 31.45 11.31 -1.44
N ASN A 384 30.56 12.29 -1.34
CA ASN A 384 29.22 12.10 -0.79
C ASN A 384 28.40 11.17 -1.70
N THR A 385 27.24 10.71 -1.22
CA THR A 385 26.32 9.82 -1.96
C THR A 385 25.89 10.37 -3.34
N ASN A 386 26.05 11.68 -3.57
CA ASN A 386 25.75 12.36 -4.83
C ASN A 386 26.98 12.58 -5.73
N GLY A 387 28.18 12.12 -5.34
CA GLY A 387 29.40 12.28 -6.12
C GLY A 387 30.19 13.57 -5.89
N ASP A 388 29.80 14.41 -4.93
CA ASP A 388 30.53 15.64 -4.55
C ASP A 388 31.64 15.36 -3.51
N GLU A 389 32.79 16.03 -3.59
CA GLU A 389 33.86 15.93 -2.59
C GLU A 389 33.40 16.40 -1.19
N VAL A 390 33.78 15.65 -0.15
CA VAL A 390 33.44 15.91 1.27
C VAL A 390 34.57 16.63 2.00
#